data_AF-A0A5E4G348-F1
#
_entry.id   AF-A0A5E4G348-F1
#
_cell.length_a   1.000
_cell.length_b   1.000
_cell.length_c   1.000
_cell.angle_alpha   90.00
_cell.angle_beta   90.00
_cell.angle_gamma   90.00
#
_symmetry.space_group_name_H-M   'P 1'
#
loop_
_entity.id
_entity.type
_entity.pdbx_description
1 polymer ?
#
loop_
_entity_poly.entity_id
_entity_poly.type
_entity_poly.pdbx_seq_one_letter_code
_entity_poly.pdbx_strand_id
1 'polypeptide(L)'
;MCSMVGFIDPATVSANSGTIAERSRLVAARLQKTDGEQIFMMPYNPGRHWILLIVRAKRETVYFLDPLPGHRVVDEEAKNIVNSAIKIYNTHIARAGRKNVI
;
A
#
# COMPACT_ATOMS: atom_id res chain seq x y z
N MET A 1 -15.63 10.60 11.00
CA MET A 1 -14.19 10.55 11.37
C MET A 1 -13.56 9.38 10.65
N CYS A 2 -12.57 9.60 9.79
CA CYS A 2 -11.72 8.50 9.33
C CYS A 2 -10.81 8.11 10.49
N SER A 3 -10.69 6.81 10.78
CA SER A 3 -9.74 6.34 11.79
C SER A 3 -8.32 6.74 11.38
N MET A 4 -7.49 7.17 12.34
CA MET A 4 -6.10 7.57 12.06
C MET A 4 -5.28 6.43 11.42
N VAL A 5 -5.69 5.18 11.68
CA VAL A 5 -5.07 3.96 11.17
C VAL A 5 -6.07 3.16 10.35
N GLY A 6 -5.65 2.66 9.19
CA GLY A 6 -6.39 1.78 8.30
C GLY A 6 -5.65 0.47 8.11
N PHE A 7 -6.37 -0.58 7.73
CA PHE A 7 -5.79 -1.89 7.44
C PHE A 7 -6.03 -2.28 5.98
N ILE A 8 -5.05 -2.98 5.42
CA ILE A 8 -5.13 -3.70 4.14
C ILE A 8 -5.19 -5.20 4.46
N ASP A 9 -6.12 -5.90 3.79
CA ASP A 9 -6.34 -7.32 4.01
C ASP A 9 -5.15 -8.13 3.45
N PRO A 10 -4.40 -8.87 4.28
CA PRO A 10 -3.25 -9.66 3.82
C PRO A 10 -3.62 -10.74 2.80
N ALA A 11 -4.84 -11.27 2.80
CA ALA A 11 -5.28 -12.26 1.82
C ALA A 11 -5.33 -11.71 0.40
N THR A 12 -5.38 -10.38 0.27
CA THR A 12 -5.45 -9.68 -1.01
C THR A 12 -4.10 -9.20 -1.55
N VAL A 13 -3.04 -9.27 -0.74
CA VAL A 13 -1.73 -8.67 -1.10
C VAL A 13 -0.54 -9.61 -0.92
N SER A 14 -0.68 -10.68 -0.16
CA SER A 14 0.42 -11.63 0.12
C SER A 14 0.84 -12.43 -1.13
N ALA A 15 1.88 -13.24 -1.00
CA ALA A 15 2.27 -14.18 -2.04
C ALA A 15 1.09 -15.09 -2.41
N ASN A 16 1.01 -15.45 -3.69
CA ASN A 16 -0.07 -16.24 -4.30
C ASN A 16 -1.43 -15.53 -4.40
N SER A 17 -1.57 -14.28 -3.94
CA SER A 17 -2.80 -13.48 -4.07
C SER A 17 -2.87 -12.76 -5.43
N GLY A 18 -2.92 -13.51 -6.54
CA GLY A 18 -3.03 -12.93 -7.89
C GLY A 18 -1.78 -12.18 -8.37
N THR A 19 -1.91 -11.46 -9.49
CA THR A 19 -0.80 -10.74 -10.12
C THR A 19 -0.38 -9.50 -9.32
N ILE A 20 0.85 -9.02 -9.52
CA ILE A 20 1.32 -7.75 -8.92
C ILE A 20 0.36 -6.60 -9.28
N ALA A 21 -0.14 -6.55 -10.51
CA ALA A 21 -1.03 -5.51 -10.99
C ALA A 21 -2.39 -5.51 -10.25
N GLU A 22 -2.99 -6.68 -10.05
CA GLU A 22 -4.26 -6.83 -9.32
C GLU A 22 -4.10 -6.39 -7.86
N ARG A 23 -3.06 -6.89 -7.18
CA ARG A 23 -2.75 -6.52 -5.80
C ARG A 23 -2.52 -5.01 -5.65
N SER A 24 -1.77 -4.42 -6.59
CA SER A 24 -1.51 -2.97 -6.60
C SER A 24 -2.80 -2.15 -6.72
N ARG A 25 -3.76 -2.60 -7.53
CA ARG A 25 -5.06 -1.93 -7.66
C ARG A 25 -5.89 -2.04 -6.38
N LEU A 26 -5.87 -3.18 -5.70
CA LEU A 26 -6.58 -3.38 -4.42
C LEU A 26 -6.00 -2.47 -3.33
N VAL A 27 -4.67 -2.39 -3.23
CA VAL A 27 -3.98 -1.43 -2.34
C VAL A 27 -4.38 0.00 -2.70
N ALA A 28 -4.28 0.40 -3.97
CA ALA A 28 -4.62 1.76 -4.40
C ALA A 28 -6.09 2.11 -4.09
N ALA A 29 -7.02 1.20 -4.36
CA ALA A 29 -8.43 1.37 -4.04
C ALA A 29 -8.66 1.56 -2.53
N ARG A 30 -7.86 0.89 -1.69
CA ARG A 30 -7.93 1.08 -0.24
C ARG A 30 -7.39 2.45 0.19
N LEU A 31 -6.27 2.89 -0.38
CA LEU A 31 -5.66 4.20 -0.12
C LEU A 31 -6.60 5.36 -0.50
N GLN A 32 -7.33 5.22 -1.62
CA GLN A 32 -8.26 6.23 -2.15
C GLN A 32 -9.50 6.46 -1.27
N LYS A 33 -9.83 5.58 -0.33
CA LYS A 33 -11.00 5.71 0.56
C LYS A 33 -10.82 6.72 1.70
N THR A 34 -9.74 7.51 1.67
CA THR A 34 -9.30 8.38 2.77
C THR A 34 -8.89 9.74 2.25
N ASP A 35 -8.73 10.72 3.13
CA ASP A 35 -8.21 12.06 2.82
C ASP A 35 -6.68 12.09 2.58
N GLY A 36 -6.03 10.93 2.61
CA GLY A 36 -4.60 10.76 2.40
C GLY A 36 -3.73 10.95 3.65
N GLU A 37 -4.30 11.37 4.79
CA GLU A 37 -3.56 11.51 6.06
C GLU A 37 -3.54 10.23 6.89
N GLN A 38 -4.45 9.30 6.60
CA GLN A 38 -4.53 8.00 7.26
C GLN A 38 -3.26 7.15 7.02
N ILE A 39 -2.81 6.48 8.07
CA ILE A 39 -1.70 5.53 8.01
C ILE A 39 -2.26 4.13 7.75
N PHE A 40 -1.73 3.41 6.77
CA PHE A 40 -2.18 2.06 6.48
C PHE A 40 -1.20 1.01 6.98
N MET A 41 -1.72 0.06 7.76
CA MET A 41 -1.04 -1.17 8.13
C MET A 41 -1.34 -2.23 7.07
N MET A 42 -0.29 -2.78 6.47
CA MET A 42 -0.38 -3.83 5.46
C MET A 42 0.47 -5.02 5.92
N PRO A 43 -0.12 -5.95 6.69
CA PRO A 43 0.50 -7.24 6.91
C PRO A 43 0.70 -7.93 5.56
N TYR A 44 1.88 -8.48 5.35
CA TYR A 44 2.24 -9.14 4.10
C TYR A 44 3.04 -10.40 4.41
N ASN A 45 2.73 -11.48 3.70
CA ASN A 45 3.47 -12.73 3.79
C ASN A 45 4.05 -13.07 2.40
N PRO A 46 5.38 -12.98 2.19
CA PRO A 46 6.03 -13.41 0.94
C PRO A 46 6.01 -14.93 0.73
N GLY A 47 5.44 -15.70 1.66
CA GLY A 47 5.18 -17.14 1.55
C GLY A 47 5.67 -17.97 2.74
N ARG A 48 6.44 -17.41 3.67
CA ARG A 48 7.04 -18.15 4.80
C ARG A 48 6.94 -17.45 6.15
N HIS A 49 7.07 -16.12 6.19
CA HIS A 49 7.03 -15.34 7.43
C HIS A 49 6.17 -14.08 7.26
N TRP A 50 5.72 -13.51 8.36
CA TRP A 50 4.95 -12.27 8.33
C TRP A 50 5.84 -11.06 8.49
N ILE A 51 5.62 -10.07 7.63
CA ILE A 51 6.20 -8.74 7.72
C ILE A 51 5.08 -7.70 7.77
N LEU A 52 5.42 -6.48 8.20
CA LEU A 52 4.49 -5.36 8.20
C LEU A 52 5.02 -4.24 7.32
N LEU A 53 4.21 -3.81 6.35
CA LEU A 53 4.43 -2.55 5.65
C LEU A 53 3.51 -1.49 6.24
N ILE A 54 4.06 -0.31 6.51
CA ILE A 54 3.31 0.87 6.93
C ILE A 54 3.32 1.87 5.78
N VAL A 55 2.17 2.11 5.16
CA VAL A 55 2.04 2.95 3.96
C VAL A 55 1.44 4.30 4.34
N ARG A 56 2.18 5.38 4.05
CA ARG A 56 1.72 6.77 4.13
C ARG A 56 1.61 7.35 2.73
N ALA A 57 0.47 7.15 2.07
CA ALA A 57 0.29 7.43 0.65
C ALA A 57 0.61 8.88 0.25
N LYS A 58 0.08 9.88 0.96
CA LYS A 58 0.31 11.30 0.66
C LYS A 58 1.75 11.76 0.87
N ARG A 59 2.49 11.10 1.78
CA ARG A 59 3.93 11.36 1.99
C ARG A 59 4.82 10.46 1.14
N GLU A 60 4.23 9.60 0.32
CA GLU A 60 4.93 8.61 -0.50
C GLU A 60 5.98 7.81 0.28
N THR A 61 5.71 7.56 1.56
CA THR A 61 6.63 6.89 2.48
C THR A 61 6.08 5.52 2.82
N VAL A 62 6.93 4.50 2.71
CA VAL A 62 6.64 3.13 3.14
C VAL A 62 7.70 2.69 4.14
N TYR A 63 7.27 2.29 5.34
CA TYR A 63 8.16 1.64 6.30
C TYR A 63 8.02 0.13 6.16
N PHE A 64 9.14 -0.57 6.15
CA PHE A 64 9.21 -2.02 6.04
C PHE A 64 9.73 -2.59 7.36
N LEU A 65 8.94 -3.44 8.00
CA LEU A 65 9.26 -4.05 9.28
C LEU A 65 9.30 -5.57 9.11
N ASP A 66 10.51 -6.11 9.07
CA ASP A 66 10.76 -7.55 9.12
C ASP A 66 11.25 -7.92 10.54
N PRO A 67 10.50 -8.76 11.28
CA PRO A 67 10.88 -9.14 12.64
C PRO A 67 12.03 -10.15 12.68
N LEU A 68 12.43 -10.75 11.55
CA LEU A 68 13.48 -11.76 11.54
C LEU A 68 14.88 -11.13 11.66
N PRO A 69 15.76 -11.69 12.51
CA PRO A 69 17.11 -11.18 12.66
C PRO A 69 17.92 -11.35 11.38
N GLY A 70 18.68 -10.33 11.00
CA GLY A 70 19.55 -10.35 9.81
C GLY A 70 18.83 -10.11 8.47
N HIS A 71 17.50 -10.10 8.44
CA HIS A 71 16.71 -9.74 7.26
C HIS A 71 16.57 -8.21 7.15
N ARG A 72 17.52 -7.57 6.46
CA ARG A 72 17.50 -6.12 6.16
C ARG A 72 17.10 -5.80 4.73
N VAL A 73 16.86 -6.82 3.91
CA VAL A 73 16.52 -6.66 2.50
C VAL A 73 15.00 -6.49 2.39
N VAL A 74 14.59 -5.43 1.72
CA VAL A 74 13.18 -5.19 1.41
C VAL A 74 12.73 -6.22 0.38
N ASP A 75 11.58 -6.85 0.63
CA ASP A 75 10.96 -7.75 -0.35
C ASP A 75 10.61 -6.97 -1.63
N GLU A 76 11.22 -7.35 -2.76
CA GLU A 76 11.07 -6.63 -4.03
C GLU A 76 9.65 -6.72 -4.59
N GLU A 77 8.93 -7.81 -4.32
CA GLU A 77 7.55 -7.97 -4.76
C GLU A 77 6.60 -7.06 -3.99
N ALA A 78 6.71 -7.04 -2.66
CA ALA A 78 5.98 -6.12 -1.79
C ALA A 78 6.26 -4.66 -2.19
N LYS A 79 7.52 -4.32 -2.43
CA LYS A 79 7.96 -3.01 -2.91
C LYS A 79 7.33 -2.64 -4.26
N ASN A 80 7.28 -3.57 -5.21
CA ASN A 80 6.65 -3.34 -6.50
C ASN A 80 5.14 -3.11 -6.39
N ILE A 81 4.46 -3.83 -5.50
CA ILE A 81 3.04 -3.66 -5.22
C ILE A 81 2.77 -2.26 -4.66
N VAL A 82 3.47 -1.84 -3.60
CA VAL A 82 3.21 -0.53 -2.97
C VAL A 82 3.62 0.63 -3.87
N ASN A 83 4.72 0.53 -4.61
CA ASN A 83 5.15 1.56 -5.55
C ASN A 83 4.13 1.75 -6.68
N SER A 84 3.61 0.64 -7.22
CA SER A 84 2.59 0.68 -8.27
C SER A 84 1.26 1.22 -7.72
N ALA A 85 0.88 0.83 -6.51
CA ALA A 85 -0.32 1.34 -5.85
C ALA A 85 -0.26 2.85 -5.59
N ILE A 86 0.87 3.37 -5.11
CA ILE A 86 1.09 4.81 -4.90
C ILE A 86 0.99 5.57 -6.23
N LYS A 87 1.58 5.06 -7.31
CA LYS A 87 1.44 5.67 -8.66
C LYS A 87 -0.03 5.76 -9.10
N ILE A 88 -0.81 4.69 -8.88
CA ILE A 88 -2.24 4.67 -9.20
C ILE A 88 -3.01 5.67 -8.33
N TYR A 89 -2.73 5.71 -7.02
CA TYR A 89 -3.31 6.66 -6.07
C TYR A 89 -3.03 8.12 -6.47
N ASN A 90 -1.79 8.47 -6.81
CA ASN A 90 -1.41 9.82 -7.22
C ASN A 90 -2.12 10.25 -8.50
N THR A 91 -2.24 9.33 -9.47
CA THR A 91 -2.99 9.60 -10.70
C THR A 91 -4.46 9.93 -10.40
N HIS A 92 -5.07 9.25 -9.43
CA HIS A 92 -6.44 9.52 -8.99
C HIS A 92 -6.57 10.89 -8.30
N ILE A 93 -5.70 11.20 -7.33
CA ILE A 93 -5.76 12.48 -6.60
C ILE A 93 -5.46 13.67 -7.52
N ALA A 94 -4.48 13.54 -8.43
CA ALA A 94 -4.17 14.59 -9.41
C ALA A 94 -5.34 14.87 -10.37
N ARG A 95 -6.16 13.85 -10.70
CA ARG A 95 -7.41 14.04 -11.46
C ARG A 95 -8.50 14.71 -10.62
N ALA A 96 -8.65 14.31 -9.35
CA ALA A 96 -9.62 14.92 -8.44
C ALA A 96 -9.35 16.41 -8.17
N GLY A 97 -8.08 16.85 -8.20
CA GLY A 97 -7.69 18.26 -8.11
C GLY A 97 -7.96 19.08 -9.38
N ARG A 98 -8.09 18.42 -10.55
CA ARG A 98 -8.48 19.06 -11.83
C ARG A 98 -9.99 19.03 -12.05
N LYS A 99 -10.79 19.40 -11.05
CA LYS A 99 -12.21 19.67 -11.32
C LYS A 99 -12.28 20.86 -12.26
N ASN A 100 -12.94 20.66 -13.42
CA ASN A 100 -13.10 21.66 -14.46
C ASN A 100 -13.55 22.99 -13.84
N VAL A 101 -12.74 24.03 -14.05
CA VAL A 101 -13.22 25.40 -14.00
C VAL A 101 -14.19 25.51 -15.18
N ILE A 102 -15.49 25.47 -14.87
CA ILE A 102 -16.56 25.87 -15.80
C ILE A 102 -16.84 27.33 -15.52
#